data_AF-A0A7Y5G3C9-F1
#
_entry.id   AF-A0A7Y5G3C9-F1
#
_cell.length_a   1.000
_cell.length_b   1.000
_cell.length_c   1.000
_cell.angle_alpha   90.00
_cell.angle_beta   90.00
_cell.angle_gamma   90.00
#
_symmetry.space_group_name_H-M   'P 1'
#
loop_
_entity.id
_entity.type
_entity.pdbx_description
1 polymer ?
#
loop_
_entity_poly.entity_id
_entity_poly.type
_entity_poly.pdbx_seq_one_letter_code
_entity_poly.pdbx_strand_id
1 'polypeptide(L)'
;MNFCRTYLLFLLLLAPRIVFTQNDTDAPKLGDVSDGNRSVPVHLIDLYDADTMLVRPGDQPMLPFSTKVTCGKCHNYAKVSAGWHFNAADSNVAHGRRGQPWILVDQKTGTQLPLSSRDWPGTFKPEHVGLDSWNFAQTFGRHLPGGGWGEQSKRDSPELFWRREISGEFEINCLSCHD
;
A
#
# COMPACT_ATOMS: atom_id res chain seq x y z
N MET A 1 22.97 -47.04 -49.83
CA MET A 1 24.07 -46.32 -49.16
C MET A 1 23.54 -45.02 -48.60
N ASN A 2 23.45 -44.98 -47.27
CA ASN A 2 23.53 -43.84 -46.35
C ASN A 2 23.30 -42.42 -46.88
N PHE A 3 22.16 -41.81 -46.54
CA PHE A 3 22.08 -40.39 -46.16
C PHE A 3 20.93 -40.23 -45.15
N CYS A 4 21.13 -40.83 -43.98
CA CYS A 4 20.33 -40.60 -42.78
C CYS A 4 21.23 -39.87 -41.78
N ARG A 5 20.70 -38.84 -41.12
CA ARG A 5 21.32 -38.06 -40.02
C ARG A 5 22.30 -36.95 -40.41
N THR A 6 21.78 -35.76 -40.77
CA THR A 6 22.56 -34.52 -40.52
C THR A 6 21.70 -33.29 -40.21
N TYR A 7 20.39 -33.29 -40.44
CA TYR A 7 19.54 -32.09 -40.27
C TYR A 7 18.72 -32.01 -38.98
N LEU A 8 19.06 -32.76 -37.92
CA LEU A 8 18.30 -32.74 -36.66
C LEU A 8 19.08 -32.19 -35.46
N LEU A 9 20.14 -31.42 -35.68
CA LEU A 9 20.95 -30.86 -34.59
C LEU A 9 21.11 -29.34 -34.60
N PHE A 10 20.59 -28.62 -35.60
CA PHE A 10 20.76 -27.16 -35.69
C PHE A 10 19.52 -26.33 -35.32
N LEU A 11 18.41 -26.96 -34.93
CA LEU A 11 17.15 -26.27 -34.63
C LEU A 11 16.85 -26.10 -33.12
N LEU A 12 17.80 -26.44 -32.24
CA LEU A 12 17.64 -26.31 -30.78
C LEU A 12 18.37 -25.10 -30.15
N LEU A 13 19.05 -24.27 -30.94
CA LEU A 13 19.87 -23.16 -30.43
C LEU A 13 19.19 -21.77 -30.46
N LEU A 14 17.90 -21.71 -30.81
CA LEU A 14 17.13 -20.46 -30.91
C LEU A 14 15.91 -20.43 -29.98
N ALA A 15 15.95 -21.16 -28.86
CA ALA A 15 15.00 -20.89 -27.79
C ALA A 15 15.36 -19.53 -27.17
N PRO A 16 14.48 -18.52 -27.20
CA PRO A 16 14.72 -17.31 -26.44
C PRO A 16 14.82 -17.76 -24.98
N ARG A 17 15.96 -17.49 -24.35
CA ARG A 17 16.05 -17.59 -22.89
C ARG A 17 15.07 -16.54 -22.38
N ILE A 18 13.87 -16.98 -22.01
CA ILE A 18 13.01 -16.24 -21.11
C ILE A 18 13.80 -16.18 -19.82
N VAL A 19 14.60 -15.14 -19.68
CA VAL A 19 15.18 -14.75 -18.41
C VAL A 19 13.97 -14.34 -17.59
N PHE A 20 13.49 -15.25 -16.75
CA PHE A 20 12.71 -14.85 -15.61
C PHE A 20 13.62 -13.92 -14.81
N THR A 21 13.38 -12.62 -14.95
CA THR A 21 13.83 -11.65 -13.95
C THR A 21 13.16 -12.13 -12.66
N GLN A 22 13.95 -12.76 -11.78
CA GLN A 22 13.61 -12.73 -10.38
C GLN A 22 13.65 -11.25 -10.02
N ASN A 23 12.48 -10.69 -9.72
CA ASN A 23 12.47 -9.42 -9.01
C ASN A 23 13.32 -9.63 -7.75
N ASP A 24 14.33 -8.80 -7.52
CA ASP A 24 15.17 -8.77 -6.30
C ASP A 24 14.36 -8.44 -5.01
N THR A 25 13.05 -8.68 -5.02
CA THR A 25 12.10 -8.36 -3.95
C THR A 25 12.06 -9.39 -2.82
N ASP A 26 12.70 -10.55 -2.98
CA ASP A 26 12.63 -11.65 -2.00
C ASP A 26 13.77 -11.64 -0.97
N ALA A 27 14.87 -10.93 -1.22
CA ALA A 27 15.89 -10.75 -0.20
C ALA A 27 15.32 -9.86 0.93
N PRO A 28 15.36 -10.32 2.19
CA PRO A 28 14.86 -9.52 3.30
C PRO A 28 15.67 -8.22 3.42
N LYS A 29 14.99 -7.09 3.49
CA LYS A 29 15.65 -5.79 3.74
C LYS A 29 15.98 -5.65 5.22
N LEU A 30 16.82 -4.65 5.53
CA LEU A 30 17.30 -4.39 6.90
C LEU A 30 16.18 -4.33 7.93
N GLY A 31 15.08 -3.65 7.61
CA GLY A 31 13.93 -3.48 8.50
C GLY A 31 12.89 -4.61 8.44
N ASP A 32 13.05 -5.58 7.54
CA ASP A 32 12.12 -6.72 7.43
C ASP A 32 12.46 -7.85 8.43
N VAL A 33 13.60 -7.75 9.11
CA VAL A 33 14.12 -8.74 10.05
C VAL A 33 14.33 -8.07 11.41
N SER A 34 13.89 -8.74 12.47
CA SER A 34 14.17 -8.28 13.83
C SER A 34 15.68 -8.39 14.13
N ASP A 35 16.25 -7.32 14.68
CA ASP A 35 17.64 -7.29 15.17
C ASP A 35 17.80 -7.99 16.53
N GLY A 36 16.71 -8.54 17.09
CA GLY A 36 16.67 -9.20 18.39
C GLY A 36 16.67 -8.25 19.59
N ASN A 37 16.73 -6.93 19.35
CA ASN A 37 16.66 -5.92 20.40
C ASN A 37 15.19 -5.70 20.83
N ARG A 38 14.98 -5.35 22.10
CA ARG A 38 13.67 -5.01 22.66
C ARG A 38 13.42 -3.51 22.71
N SER A 39 14.43 -2.69 22.42
CA SER A 39 14.29 -1.25 22.27
C SER A 39 13.55 -0.92 20.96
N VAL A 40 12.75 0.15 20.99
CA VAL A 40 12.13 0.70 19.78
C VAL A 40 13.24 1.27 18.88
N PRO A 41 13.31 0.88 17.58
CA PRO A 41 14.27 1.44 16.65
C PRO A 41 14.05 2.94 16.45
N VAL A 42 15.12 3.74 16.57
CA VAL A 42 15.07 5.18 16.25
C VAL A 42 15.36 5.37 14.76
N HIS A 43 14.40 5.94 14.03
CA HIS A 43 14.55 6.25 12.62
C HIS A 43 15.23 7.62 12.44
N LEU A 44 16.54 7.62 12.22
CA LEU A 44 17.30 8.79 11.79
C LEU A 44 17.64 8.64 10.31
N ILE A 45 16.70 9.03 9.46
CA ILE A 45 16.78 8.82 8.01
C ILE A 45 16.40 10.08 7.25
N ASP A 46 16.91 10.16 6.02
CA ASP A 46 16.49 11.15 5.04
C ASP A 46 15.03 10.89 4.62
N LEU A 47 14.26 11.97 4.46
CA LEU A 47 12.88 11.92 3.96
C LEU A 47 12.86 12.20 2.46
N TYR A 48 12.11 11.40 1.71
CA TYR A 48 11.99 11.53 0.26
C TYR A 48 10.54 11.71 -0.14
N ASP A 49 10.29 12.49 -1.18
CA ASP A 49 8.98 12.58 -1.81
C ASP A 49 8.67 11.38 -2.70
N ALA A 50 7.50 11.39 -3.35
CA ALA A 50 7.05 10.31 -4.24
C ALA A 50 7.96 10.12 -5.47
N ASP A 51 8.66 11.18 -5.90
CA ASP A 51 9.59 11.17 -7.03
C ASP A 51 11.03 10.82 -6.62
N THR A 52 11.22 10.37 -5.37
CA THR A 52 12.53 10.00 -4.80
C THR A 52 13.49 11.18 -4.64
N MET A 53 12.96 12.41 -4.63
CA MET A 53 13.74 13.60 -4.31
C MET A 53 13.78 13.79 -2.79
N LEU A 54 14.92 14.25 -2.30
CA LEU A 54 15.12 14.50 -0.87
C LEU A 54 14.30 15.74 -0.46
N VAL A 55 13.45 15.60 0.56
CA VAL A 55 12.66 16.70 1.14
C VAL A 55 13.48 17.37 2.23
N ARG A 56 13.76 18.67 2.08
CA ARG A 56 14.51 19.47 3.05
C ARG A 56 13.67 20.60 3.63
N PRO A 57 13.92 20.97 4.90
CA PRO A 57 13.38 22.20 5.44
C PRO A 57 13.79 23.40 4.58
N GLY A 58 12.80 24.14 4.07
CA GLY A 58 13.00 25.34 3.26
C GLY A 58 12.80 25.18 1.75
N ASP A 59 12.56 23.96 1.25
CA ASP A 59 12.24 23.73 -0.17
C ASP A 59 11.02 24.55 -0.62
N GLN A 60 11.00 24.96 -1.90
CA GLN A 60 9.96 25.81 -2.50
C GLN A 60 9.51 25.24 -3.87
N PRO A 61 8.35 24.57 -3.96
CA PRO A 61 7.50 24.15 -2.85
C PRO A 61 8.15 23.02 -2.03
N MET A 62 7.83 22.95 -0.74
CA MET A 62 8.16 21.77 0.07
C MET A 62 7.10 20.71 -0.18
N LEU A 63 7.50 19.63 -0.85
CA LEU A 63 6.61 18.51 -1.17
C LEU A 63 6.43 17.59 0.04
N PRO A 64 5.28 16.89 0.14
CA PRO A 64 5.07 15.88 1.16
C PRO A 64 6.05 14.72 0.96
N PHE A 65 6.59 14.18 2.06
CA PHE A 65 7.39 12.97 1.96
C PHE A 65 6.50 11.74 1.72
N SER A 66 6.99 10.79 0.94
CA SER A 66 6.38 9.49 0.69
C SER A 66 6.95 8.47 1.68
N THR A 67 6.08 7.83 2.46
CA THR A 67 6.48 6.72 3.33
C THR A 67 6.82 5.49 2.49
N LYS A 68 6.17 5.29 1.33
CA LYS A 68 6.49 4.21 0.40
C LYS A 68 7.90 4.31 -0.13
N VAL A 69 8.35 5.49 -0.52
CA VAL A 69 9.72 5.71 -1.01
C VAL A 69 10.71 5.73 0.16
N THR A 70 10.42 6.48 1.22
CA THR A 70 11.32 6.67 2.36
C THR A 70 11.54 5.36 3.12
N CYS A 71 10.47 4.74 3.63
CA CYS A 71 10.56 3.48 4.37
C CYS A 71 10.87 2.31 3.44
N GLY A 72 10.46 2.38 2.17
CA GLY A 72 10.75 1.37 1.15
C GLY A 72 12.23 1.13 0.89
N LYS A 73 13.13 2.03 1.32
CA LYS A 73 14.58 1.78 1.27
C LYS A 73 15.02 0.66 2.22
N CYS A 74 14.35 0.52 3.38
CA CYS A 74 14.71 -0.45 4.42
C CYS A 74 13.64 -1.53 4.65
N HIS A 75 12.41 -1.33 4.19
CA HIS A 75 11.30 -2.26 4.34
C HIS A 75 10.72 -2.67 2.99
N ASN A 76 10.24 -3.90 2.89
CA ASN A 76 9.44 -4.33 1.75
C ASN A 76 8.00 -3.82 1.92
N TYR A 77 7.69 -2.70 1.27
CA TYR A 77 6.37 -2.05 1.37
C TYR A 77 5.22 -2.98 1.00
N ALA A 78 5.37 -3.82 -0.03
CA ALA A 78 4.34 -4.78 -0.43
C ALA A 78 4.12 -5.88 0.62
N LYS A 79 5.19 -6.29 1.32
CA LYS A 79 5.07 -7.22 2.45
C LYS A 79 4.38 -6.55 3.64
N VAL A 80 4.72 -5.30 3.94
CA VAL A 80 4.08 -4.51 5.01
C VAL A 80 2.59 -4.33 4.73
N SER A 81 2.20 -3.98 3.50
CA SER A 81 0.80 -3.73 3.12
C SER A 81 -0.11 -4.95 3.27
N ALA A 82 0.43 -6.16 3.21
CA ALA A 82 -0.31 -7.39 3.46
C ALA A 82 -0.68 -7.59 4.93
N GLY A 83 -0.07 -6.84 5.86
CA GLY A 83 -0.36 -6.89 7.29
C GLY A 83 -1.79 -6.48 7.63
N TRP A 84 -2.32 -7.01 8.73
CA TRP A 84 -3.71 -6.78 9.16
C TRP A 84 -4.08 -5.32 9.46
N HIS A 85 -3.09 -4.46 9.73
CA HIS A 85 -3.30 -3.02 9.93
C HIS A 85 -3.61 -2.27 8.62
N PHE A 86 -3.09 -2.76 7.49
CA PHE A 86 -3.09 -2.03 6.22
C PHE A 86 -3.99 -2.66 5.16
N ASN A 87 -4.31 -3.95 5.29
CA ASN A 87 -5.11 -4.68 4.31
C ASN A 87 -6.62 -4.51 4.46
N ALA A 88 -7.07 -3.54 5.27
CA ALA A 88 -8.50 -3.37 5.57
C ALA A 88 -9.33 -3.16 4.29
N ALA A 89 -8.83 -2.42 3.30
CA ALA A 89 -9.54 -2.18 2.04
C ALA A 89 -9.45 -3.35 1.04
N ASP A 90 -8.60 -4.35 1.27
CA ASP A 90 -8.37 -5.43 0.31
C ASP A 90 -9.45 -6.51 0.40
N SER A 91 -10.34 -6.51 -0.59
CA SER A 91 -11.40 -7.50 -0.74
C SER A 91 -10.90 -8.93 -1.00
N ASN A 92 -9.65 -9.10 -1.43
CA ASN A 92 -9.08 -10.42 -1.71
C ASN A 92 -8.55 -11.11 -0.45
N VAL A 93 -8.41 -10.38 0.67
CA VAL A 93 -7.96 -10.95 1.94
C VAL A 93 -9.14 -11.49 2.72
N ALA A 94 -9.07 -12.78 3.05
CA ALA A 94 -10.05 -13.46 3.89
C ALA A 94 -10.31 -12.66 5.18
N HIS A 95 -11.57 -12.49 5.53
CA HIS A 95 -11.99 -11.51 6.53
C HIS A 95 -11.63 -11.86 7.98
N GLY A 96 -11.22 -13.10 8.24
CA GLY A 96 -10.87 -13.57 9.57
C GLY A 96 -12.01 -13.43 10.59
N ARG A 97 -11.63 -13.22 11.86
CA ARG A 97 -12.57 -12.91 12.94
C ARG A 97 -13.14 -11.51 12.75
N ARG A 98 -14.42 -11.32 13.11
CA ARG A 98 -15.03 -9.99 13.16
C ARG A 98 -14.25 -9.08 14.10
N GLY A 99 -13.84 -7.94 13.58
CA GLY A 99 -13.26 -6.82 14.32
C GLY A 99 -14.28 -5.71 14.56
N GLN A 100 -13.79 -4.52 14.85
CA GLN A 100 -14.62 -3.33 15.02
C GLN A 100 -14.97 -2.71 13.66
N PRO A 101 -16.24 -2.38 13.39
CA PRO A 101 -16.62 -1.63 12.19
C PRO A 101 -16.27 -0.15 12.34
N TRP A 102 -16.24 0.56 11.20
CA TRP A 102 -16.11 2.01 11.16
C TRP A 102 -17.48 2.64 11.42
N ILE A 103 -17.64 3.38 12.51
CA ILE A 103 -18.94 3.96 12.85
C ILE A 103 -19.10 5.32 12.16
N LEU A 104 -19.90 5.35 11.10
CA LEU A 104 -20.33 6.60 10.46
C LEU A 104 -21.48 7.19 11.27
N VAL A 105 -21.36 8.47 11.66
CA VAL A 105 -22.37 9.16 12.47
C VAL A 105 -22.94 10.33 11.67
N ASP A 106 -24.26 10.31 11.46
CA ASP A 106 -25.01 11.49 11.04
C ASP A 106 -25.58 12.19 12.26
N GLN A 107 -24.97 13.33 12.62
CA GLN A 107 -25.35 14.10 13.79
C GLN A 107 -26.75 14.71 13.67
N LYS A 108 -27.23 15.00 12.46
CA LYS A 108 -28.52 15.67 12.27
C LYS A 108 -29.68 14.73 12.63
N THR A 109 -29.56 13.46 12.30
CA THR A 109 -30.59 12.45 12.57
C THR A 109 -30.28 11.60 13.80
N GLY A 110 -29.05 11.67 14.34
CA GLY A 110 -28.59 10.77 15.39
C GLY A 110 -28.31 9.34 14.90
N THR A 111 -28.25 9.13 13.58
CA THR A 111 -28.03 7.80 12.99
C THR A 111 -26.58 7.40 13.12
N GLN A 112 -26.35 6.14 13.50
CA GLN A 112 -25.02 5.52 13.54
C GLN A 112 -25.04 4.28 12.63
N LEU A 113 -24.18 4.26 11.61
CA LEU A 113 -24.06 3.17 10.67
C LEU A 113 -22.70 2.46 10.82
N PRO A 114 -22.68 1.15 11.12
CA PRO A 114 -21.45 0.37 11.12
C PRO A 114 -21.03 0.04 9.68
N LEU A 115 -19.87 0.53 9.26
CA LEU A 115 -19.29 0.29 7.95
C LEU A 115 -18.17 -0.74 8.00
N SER A 116 -18.04 -1.53 6.95
CA SER A 116 -16.92 -2.44 6.76
C SER A 116 -16.68 -2.69 5.27
N SER A 117 -15.41 -2.74 4.88
CA SER A 117 -14.98 -3.30 3.60
C SER A 117 -15.20 -4.81 3.52
N ARG A 118 -15.30 -5.49 4.66
CA ARG A 118 -15.48 -6.93 4.80
C ARG A 118 -16.96 -7.28 4.88
N ASP A 119 -17.36 -8.45 4.39
CA ASP A 119 -18.78 -8.89 4.38
C ASP A 119 -19.24 -9.44 5.75
N TRP A 120 -19.09 -8.64 6.81
CA TRP A 120 -19.57 -9.01 8.14
C TRP A 120 -21.07 -8.73 8.28
N PRO A 121 -21.87 -9.71 8.77
CA PRO A 121 -23.28 -9.49 9.06
C PRO A 121 -23.52 -8.30 9.98
N GLY A 122 -24.47 -7.45 9.58
CA GLY A 122 -24.84 -6.23 10.31
C GLY A 122 -23.99 -5.00 9.97
N THR A 123 -23.08 -5.09 9.00
CA THR A 123 -22.31 -3.95 8.48
C THR A 123 -22.73 -3.55 7.07
N PHE A 124 -22.48 -2.30 6.69
CA PHE A 124 -22.71 -1.78 5.34
C PHE A 124 -21.37 -1.54 4.65
N LYS A 125 -21.32 -1.70 3.32
CA LYS A 125 -20.17 -1.27 2.54
C LYS A 125 -20.11 0.26 2.52
N PRO A 126 -18.92 0.89 2.60
CA PRO A 126 -18.78 2.34 2.42
C PRO A 126 -19.46 2.87 1.16
N GLU A 127 -19.40 2.11 0.06
CA GLU A 127 -20.01 2.46 -1.22
C GLU A 127 -21.55 2.57 -1.15
N HIS A 128 -22.21 1.80 -0.26
CA HIS A 128 -23.66 1.86 -0.10
C HIS A 128 -24.16 3.20 0.45
N VAL A 129 -23.27 3.97 1.08
CA VAL A 129 -23.55 5.31 1.62
C VAL A 129 -22.81 6.41 0.86
N GLY A 130 -22.28 6.09 -0.33
CA GLY A 130 -21.61 7.06 -1.21
C GLY A 130 -20.19 7.44 -0.78
N LEU A 131 -19.56 6.69 0.13
CA LEU A 131 -18.16 6.92 0.48
C LEU A 131 -17.25 6.19 -0.53
N ASP A 132 -16.51 6.97 -1.32
CA ASP A 132 -15.34 6.49 -2.04
C ASP A 132 -14.09 6.48 -1.13
N SER A 133 -12.95 6.00 -1.65
CA SER A 133 -11.71 5.90 -0.87
C SER A 133 -11.28 7.23 -0.26
N TRP A 134 -11.41 8.33 -1.00
CA TRP A 134 -11.03 9.64 -0.51
C TRP A 134 -11.95 10.13 0.60
N ASN A 135 -13.26 10.08 0.41
CA ASN A 135 -14.23 10.52 1.42
C ASN A 135 -14.18 9.63 2.66
N PHE A 136 -13.90 8.34 2.47
CA PHE A 136 -13.61 7.42 3.57
C PHE A 136 -12.36 7.85 4.34
N ALA A 137 -11.26 8.15 3.65
CA ALA A 137 -10.02 8.63 4.26
C ALA A 137 -10.19 10.00 4.95
N GLN A 138 -10.97 10.92 4.39
CA GLN A 138 -11.30 12.20 5.04
C GLN A 138 -12.14 11.99 6.30
N THR A 139 -13.06 11.03 6.29
CA THR A 139 -13.95 10.75 7.43
C THR A 139 -13.24 10.00 8.56
N PHE A 140 -12.43 9.00 8.22
CA PHE A 140 -11.83 8.07 9.19
C PHE A 140 -10.31 8.17 9.29
N GLY A 141 -9.65 9.04 8.52
CA GLY A 141 -8.19 9.12 8.37
C GLY A 141 -7.41 9.22 9.67
N ARG A 142 -7.95 9.90 10.68
CA ARG A 142 -7.35 9.99 12.03
C ARG A 142 -7.19 8.64 12.75
N HIS A 143 -7.85 7.60 12.25
CA HIS A 143 -7.82 6.23 12.78
C HIS A 143 -7.23 5.23 11.78
N LEU A 144 -6.77 5.69 10.61
CA LEU A 144 -6.20 4.85 9.57
C LEU A 144 -4.69 5.01 9.62
N PRO A 145 -3.92 3.91 9.55
CA PRO A 145 -2.46 3.99 9.48
C PRO A 145 -1.99 4.21 8.02
N GLY A 146 -2.83 4.77 7.16
CA GLY A 146 -2.62 4.89 5.71
C GLY A 146 -2.73 3.56 4.95
N GLY A 147 -2.49 3.63 3.64
CA GLY A 147 -2.66 2.51 2.72
C GLY A 147 -4.13 2.19 2.41
N GLY A 148 -4.37 1.25 1.49
CA GLY A 148 -5.71 0.80 1.13
C GLY A 148 -6.61 1.97 0.68
N TRP A 149 -7.53 2.39 1.55
CA TRP A 149 -8.41 3.54 1.32
C TRP A 149 -7.66 4.88 1.19
N GLY A 150 -6.45 4.97 1.74
CA GLY A 150 -5.61 6.17 1.68
C GLY A 150 -4.85 6.35 0.36
N GLU A 151 -4.65 5.27 -0.40
CA GLU A 151 -3.92 5.30 -1.67
C GLU A 151 -4.87 5.30 -2.86
N GLN A 152 -4.42 5.86 -4.00
CA GLN A 152 -5.16 5.95 -5.25
C GLN A 152 -5.94 4.68 -5.57
N SER A 153 -7.23 4.86 -5.87
CA SER A 153 -8.08 3.82 -6.42
C SER A 153 -8.39 4.13 -7.87
N LYS A 154 -8.76 3.11 -8.66
CA LYS A 154 -9.27 3.29 -10.03
C LYS A 154 -10.54 4.15 -10.12
N ARG A 155 -11.09 4.60 -8.98
CA ARG A 155 -12.36 5.32 -8.85
C ARG A 155 -12.19 6.78 -8.46
N ASP A 156 -10.97 7.29 -8.38
CA ASP A 156 -10.71 8.68 -7.97
C ASP A 156 -11.22 9.66 -9.05
N SER A 157 -11.90 10.73 -8.61
CA SER A 157 -12.36 11.79 -9.52
C SER A 157 -11.19 12.66 -9.98
N PRO A 158 -11.31 13.40 -11.10
CA PRO A 158 -10.26 14.34 -11.53
C PRO A 158 -9.89 15.38 -10.47
N GLU A 159 -10.83 15.78 -9.61
CA GLU A 159 -10.55 16.69 -8.50
C GLU A 159 -9.65 16.03 -7.44
N LEU A 160 -9.91 14.75 -7.13
CA LEU A 160 -9.12 14.00 -6.16
C LEU A 160 -7.69 13.79 -6.62
N PHE A 161 -7.49 13.56 -7.93
CA PHE A 161 -6.17 13.52 -8.54
C PHE A 161 -5.37 14.78 -8.20
N TRP A 162 -5.90 15.97 -8.48
CA TRP A 162 -5.21 17.23 -8.19
C TRP A 162 -4.95 17.46 -6.70
N ARG A 163 -5.84 17.00 -5.81
CA ARG A 163 -5.60 17.10 -4.36
C ARG A 163 -4.40 16.25 -3.95
N ARG A 164 -4.26 15.04 -4.49
CA ARG A 164 -3.15 14.12 -4.19
C ARG A 164 -1.83 14.60 -4.76
N GLU A 165 -1.81 15.30 -5.89
CA GLU A 165 -0.60 15.97 -6.41
C GLU A 165 -0.04 17.03 -5.42
N ILE A 166 -0.90 17.60 -4.57
CA ILE A 166 -0.51 18.61 -3.57
C ILE A 166 -0.22 17.95 -2.21
N SER A 167 -1.12 17.08 -1.74
CA SER A 167 -1.04 16.48 -0.40
C SER A 167 -0.17 15.22 -0.32
N GLY A 168 0.14 14.63 -1.46
CA GLY A 168 0.64 13.26 -1.55
C GLY A 168 -0.47 12.23 -1.32
N GLU A 169 -0.11 10.97 -1.57
CA GLU A 169 -0.93 9.81 -1.20
C GLU A 169 -0.96 9.63 0.32
N PHE A 170 -2.08 9.14 0.87
CA PHE A 170 -2.11 8.71 2.26
C PHE A 170 -1.59 7.27 2.38
N GLU A 171 -0.29 7.15 2.16
CA GLU A 171 0.48 5.90 2.16
C GLU A 171 0.57 5.29 3.55
N ILE A 172 0.89 3.99 3.60
CA ILE A 172 1.13 3.24 4.83
C ILE A 172 2.17 3.98 5.67
N ASN A 173 1.75 4.42 6.85
CA ASN A 173 2.58 5.16 7.79
C ASN A 173 2.82 4.32 9.05
N CYS A 174 3.90 3.53 9.03
CA CYS A 174 4.30 2.72 10.18
C CYS A 174 4.60 3.55 11.44
N LEU A 175 5.05 4.80 11.28
CA LEU A 175 5.36 5.71 12.40
C LEU A 175 4.11 6.05 13.22
N SER A 176 2.92 5.99 12.63
CA SER A 176 1.65 6.22 13.35
C SER A 176 1.44 5.27 14.53
N CYS A 177 2.20 4.19 14.63
CA CYS A 177 2.10 3.19 15.70
C CYS A 177 3.45 2.73 16.29
N HIS A 178 4.58 3.15 15.71
CA HIS A 178 5.92 2.67 16.06
C HIS A 178 6.91 3.78 16.43
N ASP A 179 6.43 4.99 16.70
CA ASP A 179 7.22 6.09 17.27
C ASP A 179 7.66 5.81 18.73
#